data_AF-A0A4E0QPH5-F1
#
_entry.id   AF-A0A4E0QPH5-F1
#
_cell.length_a   1.000
_cell.length_b   1.000
_cell.length_c   1.000
_cell.angle_alpha   90.00
_cell.angle_beta   90.00
_cell.angle_gamma   90.00
#
_symmetry.space_group_name_H-M   'P 1'
#
loop_
_entity.id
_entity.type
_entity.pdbx_description
1 polymer ?
#
loop_
_entity_poly.entity_id
_entity_poly.type
_entity_poly.pdbx_seq_one_letter_code
_entity_poly.pdbx_strand_id
1 'polypeptide(L)'
;MVLPTAWKERLGELDSRVELKTATQSTVVGEICGPVQIQIEGFRPIYNEVLFLVPTRARQRNACGYIVLEQAQIAVDMVGHRLIYE
;
A
#
# COMPACT_ATOMS: atom_id res chain seq x y z
N MET A 1 -3.05 0.69 1.39
CA MET A 1 -1.79 0.21 0.74
C MET A 1 -0.63 0.36 1.72
N VAL A 2 0.48 -0.38 1.59
CA VAL A 2 1.67 -0.19 2.45
C VAL A 2 2.88 0.21 1.61
N LEU A 3 3.52 1.32 1.94
CA LEU A 3 4.72 1.83 1.27
C LEU A 3 5.89 1.99 2.26
N PRO A 4 7.15 1.91 1.78
CA PRO A 4 8.31 2.29 2.58
C PRO A 4 8.27 3.78 2.93
N THR A 5 8.73 4.15 4.13
CA THR A 5 8.82 5.57 4.56
C THR A 5 9.60 6.45 3.58
N ALA A 6 10.54 5.91 2.81
CA ALA A 6 11.27 6.64 1.76
C ALA A 6 10.36 7.26 0.67
N TRP A 7 9.12 6.76 0.51
CA TRP A 7 8.14 7.32 -0.43
C TRP A 7 7.36 8.50 0.14
N LYS A 8 7.47 8.77 1.44
CA LYS A 8 6.74 9.84 2.13
C LYS A 8 7.08 11.21 1.56
N GLU A 9 8.37 11.47 1.28
CA GLU A 9 8.84 12.74 0.71
C GLU A 9 8.19 13.06 -0.65
N ARG A 10 7.68 12.04 -1.37
CA ARG A 10 7.02 12.22 -2.67
C ARG A 10 5.51 12.50 -2.55
N LEU A 11 4.92 12.32 -1.38
CA LEU A 11 3.46 12.34 -1.17
C LEU A 11 3.00 13.49 -0.27
N GLY A 12 3.93 14.23 0.34
CA GLY A 12 3.63 15.42 1.16
C GLY A 12 3.60 15.14 2.67
N GLU A 13 3.13 16.12 3.44
CA GLU A 13 2.97 15.99 4.89
C GLU A 13 1.86 14.98 5.24
N LEU A 14 2.11 14.16 6.27
CA LEU A 14 1.21 13.10 6.71
C LEU A 14 0.74 13.37 8.14
N ASP A 15 -0.57 13.27 8.36
CA ASP A 15 -1.21 13.82 9.56
C ASP A 15 -1.43 12.82 10.71
N SER A 16 -1.16 11.51 10.54
CA SER A 16 -1.50 10.53 11.57
C SER A 16 -0.48 9.41 11.80
N ARG A 17 -0.17 9.14 13.08
CA ARG A 17 0.64 8.01 13.54
C ARG A 17 -0.27 6.90 14.08
N VAL A 18 0.09 5.65 13.80
CA VAL A 18 -0.64 4.47 14.24
C VAL A 18 0.31 3.39 14.78
N GLU A 19 -0.10 2.68 15.83
CA GLU A 19 0.61 1.49 16.31
C GLU A 19 0.14 0.25 15.56
N LEU A 20 1.09 -0.57 15.11
CA LEU A 20 0.83 -1.81 14.39
C LEU A 20 1.48 -2.99 15.11
N LYS A 21 0.76 -4.11 15.14
CA LYS A 21 1.30 -5.40 15.59
C LYS A 21 1.72 -6.21 14.39
N THR A 22 2.97 -6.65 14.38
CA THR A 22 3.50 -7.52 13.33
C THR A 22 3.15 -8.99 13.61
N ALA A 23 3.33 -9.85 12.61
CA ALA A 23 3.18 -11.30 12.77
C ALA A 23 4.14 -11.89 13.82
N THR A 24 5.26 -11.23 14.13
CA THR A 24 6.20 -11.63 15.19
C THR A 24 5.83 -11.03 16.55
N GLN A 25 4.61 -10.50 16.71
CA GLN A 25 4.11 -9.85 17.91
C GLN A 25 4.90 -8.60 18.34
N SER A 26 5.80 -8.10 17.50
CA SER A 26 6.48 -6.83 17.75
C SER A 26 5.54 -5.67 17.46
N THR A 27 5.70 -4.58 18.20
CA THR A 27 4.95 -3.34 17.96
C THR A 27 5.84 -2.42 17.13
N VAL A 28 5.30 -1.91 16.04
CA VAL A 28 5.96 -0.89 15.21
C VAL A 28 5.05 0.31 15.07
N VAL A 29 5.62 1.50 14.99
CA VAL A 29 4.88 2.74 14.73
C VAL A 29 4.96 3.01 13.22
N GLY A 30 3.79 3.22 12.62
CA GLY A 30 3.66 3.63 11.22
C GLY A 30 2.92 4.96 11.11
N GLU A 31 2.86 5.48 9.89
CA GLU A 31 2.14 6.72 9.58
C GLU A 31 1.09 6.45 8.51
N ILE A 32 -0.13 6.94 8.70
CA ILE A 32 -1.22 6.84 7.73
C ILE A 32 -1.42 8.20 7.06
N CYS A 33 -1.56 8.17 5.73
CA CYS A 33 -1.97 9.28 4.90
C CYS A 33 -3.21 8.91 4.10
N GLY A 34 -4.21 9.78 4.09
CA GLY A 34 -5.37 9.61 3.22
C GLY A 34 -6.43 10.68 3.42
N PRO A 35 -7.42 10.76 2.51
CA PRO A 35 -7.48 10.00 1.25
C PRO A 35 -6.46 10.54 0.23
N VAL A 36 -5.69 9.64 -0.40
CA VAL A 36 -4.78 9.99 -1.51
C VAL A 36 -5.27 9.38 -2.81
N GLN A 37 -5.02 10.08 -3.91
CA GLN A 37 -5.27 9.54 -5.25
C GLN A 37 -4.18 8.52 -5.61
N ILE A 38 -4.60 7.31 -5.94
CA ILE A 38 -3.74 6.24 -6.44
C ILE A 38 -4.08 6.02 -7.90
N GLN A 39 -3.07 6.09 -8.76
CA GLN A 39 -3.19 5.88 -10.20
C GLN A 39 -2.26 4.74 -10.61
N ILE A 40 -2.85 3.65 -11.11
CA ILE A 40 -2.11 2.56 -11.77
C ILE A 40 -2.16 2.85 -13.27
N GLU A 41 -1.03 2.77 -13.95
CA GLU A 41 -0.96 3.02 -15.39
C GLU A 41 -1.93 2.11 -16.15
N GLY A 42 -2.75 2.70 -17.03
CA GLY A 42 -3.76 1.97 -17.81
C GLY A 42 -5.11 1.74 -17.11
N PHE A 43 -5.26 2.13 -15.83
CA PHE A 43 -6.50 1.92 -15.07
C PHE A 43 -7.10 3.24 -14.57
N ARG A 44 -8.33 3.21 -14.06
CA ARG A 44 -8.95 4.41 -13.47
C ARG A 44 -8.26 4.81 -12.15
N PRO A 45 -8.22 6.11 -11.81
CA PRO A 45 -7.79 6.54 -10.49
C PRO A 45 -8.76 6.06 -9.40
N ILE A 46 -8.22 5.82 -8.21
CA ILE A 46 -8.98 5.53 -6.99
C ILE A 46 -8.50 6.41 -5.84
N TYR A 47 -9.29 6.51 -4.78
CA TYR A 47 -8.90 7.17 -3.53
C TYR A 47 -8.85 6.15 -2.39
N ASN A 48 -7.74 6.10 -1.67
CA ASN A 48 -7.56 5.19 -0.53
C ASN A 48 -6.54 5.77 0.47
N GLU A 49 -6.31 5.05 1.56
CA GLU A 49 -5.29 5.33 2.57
C GLU A 49 -3.99 4.56 2.27
N VAL A 50 -2.86 5.18 2.64
CA VAL A 50 -1.52 4.61 2.53
C VAL A 50 -0.88 4.61 3.91
N LEU A 51 -0.44 3.42 4.32
CA LEU A 51 0.37 3.22 5.51
C LEU A 51 1.86 3.23 5.12
N PHE A 52 2.64 4.05 5.81
CA PHE A 52 4.09 4.11 5.67
C PHE A 52 4.77 3.43 6.84
N LEU A 53 5.73 2.58 6.52
CA LEU A 53 6.51 1.83 7.51
C LEU A 53 7.99 1.78 7.12
N VAL A 54 8.85 1.77 8.13
CA VAL A 54 10.26 1.45 7.95
C VAL A 54 10.35 -0.06 7.68
N PRO A 55 10.84 -0.50 6.52
CA PRO A 55 10.90 -1.92 6.20
C PRO A 55 11.84 -2.64 7.17
N THR A 56 11.35 -3.72 7.79
CA THR A 56 12.15 -4.56 8.71
C THR A 56 13.16 -5.44 7.98
N ARG A 57 13.05 -5.55 6.64
CA ARG A 57 14.03 -6.22 5.77
C ARG A 57 14.30 -5.38 4.53
N ALA A 58 15.56 -5.33 4.11
CA ALA A 58 16.09 -4.49 3.01
C ALA A 58 15.48 -4.71 1.61
N ARG A 59 14.48 -5.61 1.45
CA ARG A 59 13.90 -5.99 0.15
C ARG A 59 12.37 -6.10 0.19
N GLN A 60 11.70 -5.21 0.91
CA GLN A 60 10.26 -5.10 0.77
C GLN A 60 9.95 -4.42 -0.56
N ARG A 61 9.58 -5.21 -1.58
CA ARG A 61 9.03 -4.68 -2.82
C ARG A 61 7.73 -3.94 -2.50
N ASN A 62 7.52 -2.79 -3.10
CA ASN A 62 6.23 -2.10 -3.06
C ASN A 62 5.16 -3.08 -3.57
N ALA A 63 4.17 -3.36 -2.75
CA ALA A 63 3.10 -4.29 -3.07
C ALA A 63 1.76 -3.56 -3.02
N CYS A 64 1.01 -3.62 -4.12
CA CYS A 64 -0.40 -3.23 -4.12
C CYS A 64 -1.20 -4.36 -3.47
N GLY A 65 -2.01 -4.04 -2.47
CA GLY A 65 -2.94 -5.01 -1.88
C GLY A 65 -4.15 -5.24 -2.80
N TYR A 66 -4.85 -6.37 -2.62
CA TYR A 66 -6.02 -6.74 -3.42
C TYR A 66 -7.09 -5.65 -3.48
N ILE A 67 -7.41 -5.02 -2.35
CA ILE A 67 -8.41 -3.94 -2.29
C ILE A 67 -8.10 -2.81 -3.28
N VAL A 68 -6.82 -2.42 -3.40
CA VAL A 68 -6.39 -1.37 -4.34
C VAL A 68 -6.57 -1.83 -5.79
N LEU A 69 -6.25 -3.09 -6.08
CA LEU A 69 -6.42 -3.68 -7.42
C LEU A 69 -7.90 -3.80 -7.79
N GLU A 70 -8.74 -4.30 -6.89
CA GLU A 70 -10.18 -4.44 -7.07
C GLU A 70 -10.86 -3.09 -7.31
N GLN A 71 -10.54 -2.08 -6.49
CA GLN A 71 -11.09 -0.73 -6.67
C GLN A 71 -10.66 -0.09 -8.00
N ALA A 72 -9.46 -0.42 -8.49
CA ALA A 72 -8.96 0.02 -9.78
C ALA A 72 -9.54 -0.78 -10.97
N GLN A 73 -10.43 -1.75 -10.70
CA GLN A 73 -11.02 -2.66 -11.68
C GLN A 73 -10.00 -3.57 -12.39
N ILE A 74 -8.95 -3.96 -11.68
CA ILE A 74 -7.95 -4.91 -12.17
C ILE A 74 -8.41 -6.32 -11.81
N ALA A 75 -8.52 -7.19 -12.83
CA ALA A 75 -8.86 -8.59 -12.63
C ALA A 75 -7.68 -9.36 -12.00
N VAL A 76 -7.96 -10.08 -10.91
CA VAL A 76 -6.97 -10.89 -10.19
C VAL A 76 -7.46 -12.32 -10.10
N ASP A 77 -6.60 -13.27 -10.51
CA ASP A 77 -6.77 -14.68 -10.23
C ASP A 77 -6.45 -14.91 -8.75
N MET A 78 -7.50 -15.09 -7.95
CA MET A 78 -7.39 -15.28 -6.50
C MET A 78 -6.78 -16.63 -6.11
N VAL A 79 -6.75 -17.62 -7.01
CA VAL A 79 -6.15 -18.94 -6.77
C VAL A 79 -4.65 -18.89 -7.05
N GLY A 80 -4.28 -18.30 -8.19
CA GLY A 80 -2.88 -18.15 -8.61
C GLY A 80 -2.15 -16.95 -8.01
N HIS A 81 -2.87 -16.05 -7.33
CA HIS A 81 -2.35 -14.76 -6.83
C HIS A 81 -1.63 -13.96 -7.94
N ARG A 82 -2.23 -13.89 -9.12
CA ARG A 82 -1.67 -13.25 -10.32
C ARG A 82 -2.67 -12.33 -11.01
N LEU A 83 -2.15 -11.32 -11.70
CA LEU A 83 -2.95 -10.48 -12.57
C LEU A 83 -3.42 -11.29 -13.78
N ILE A 84 -4.68 -11.11 -14.16
CA ILE A 84 -5.25 -11.69 -15.37
C ILE A 84 -5.03 -10.69 -16.51
N TYR A 85 -4.42 -11.16 -17.59
CA TYR A 85 -4.28 -10.43 -18.84
C TYR A 85 -4.99 -11.27 -19.92
N GLU A 86 -5.87 -10.63 -20.69
CA GLU A 86 -6.42 -11.20 -21.93
C GLU A 86 -5.58 -10.77 -23.14
#